data_AF-A0A3C0PH34-F1
#
_entry.id   AF-A0A3C0PH34-F1
#
_cell.length_a   1.000
_cell.length_b   1.000
_cell.length_c   1.000
_cell.angle_alpha   90.00
_cell.angle_beta   90.00
_cell.angle_gamma   90.00
#
_symmetry.space_group_name_H-M   'P 1'
#
loop_
_entity.id
_entity.type
_entity.pdbx_description
1 polymer ?
#
loop_
_entity_poly.entity_id
_entity_poly.type
_entity_poly.pdbx_seq_one_letter_code
_entity_poly.pdbx_strand_id
1 'polypeptide(L)'
;MKLEQILFSQGFGTRKTCRILIQSGRVNVNGALCEDPYSDFEPNGMQFSVDDEIWQFREKVYIVMNKPAGYECSNKPKHHTSIYTLFPSPLRGRNIQSIGRLDEDTTGLLVFSDDGQFIHRMESPKWKVPKVYEVTTKHPVNSDRIAALCTGVMLDDEPVPVAALSCKQLSDCLIELTISEGKYHQVKRMIAAIGNRAESLKRISIGRLELPKDLAPGQWRFMTEDELGLLNLNSAVGITKAKAVFENGAKLLLYRTAAGIRDLLENVPGQFGKWLKTLMLNYNWSCHYGFLNKSSYFLLFTGALCMFSPDSKASSDANDKTPHAIKNVVPVGSEHADLPADVKSFLLKLARQSLEACVNGKPVPRPVNPPALTTQKQGCFVTLTENGRLRGCIGYIEGIMPLYEAVIDNAKNAALSDPRFPEVTPSELKSVTIEISALTPPVPLEYKDPKDLLDKIVPGVDGIILNSGFHQSTYLPQVWEQLPDKIRFLENLSLKAGMEPDGWKTSAVKRYRAIHFQEH
;
A
#
# COMPACT_ATOMS: atom_id res chain seq x y z
N MET A 1 0.37 -18.57 6.98
CA MET A 1 1.09 -17.28 7.14
C MET A 1 0.49 -16.59 8.34
N LYS A 2 1.31 -16.07 9.25
CA LYS A 2 0.80 -15.47 10.50
C LYS A 2 0.03 -14.18 10.20
N LEU A 3 -1.07 -13.92 10.91
CA LEU A 3 -1.91 -12.74 10.68
C LEU A 3 -1.13 -11.42 10.77
N GLU A 4 -0.16 -11.30 11.69
CA GLU A 4 0.73 -10.13 11.75
C GLU A 4 1.56 -9.95 10.47
N GLN A 5 1.94 -11.05 9.81
CA GLN A 5 2.70 -11.04 8.55
C GLN A 5 1.82 -10.61 7.42
N ILE A 6 0.59 -11.09 7.41
CA ILE A 6 -0.44 -10.71 6.45
C ILE A 6 -0.64 -9.20 6.53
N LEU A 7 -1.09 -8.65 7.66
CA LEU A 7 -1.34 -7.21 7.80
C LEU A 7 -0.11 -6.34 7.46
N PHE A 8 1.08 -6.77 7.90
CA PHE A 8 2.32 -6.06 7.57
C PHE A 8 2.58 -6.02 6.07
N SER A 9 2.47 -7.17 5.39
CA SER A 9 2.61 -7.25 3.93
C SER A 9 1.56 -6.44 3.19
N GLN A 10 0.39 -6.23 3.80
CA GLN A 10 -0.70 -5.45 3.22
C GLN A 10 -0.56 -3.94 3.54
N GLY A 11 0.49 -3.54 4.26
CA GLY A 11 0.86 -2.14 4.49
C GLY A 11 0.20 -1.48 5.69
N PHE A 12 -0.37 -2.24 6.63
CA PHE A 12 -1.00 -1.72 7.86
C PHE A 12 -0.01 -1.21 8.92
N GLY A 13 1.20 -0.83 8.51
CA GLY A 13 2.25 -0.32 9.37
C GLY A 13 3.25 -1.38 9.81
N THR A 14 3.92 -1.14 10.94
CA THR A 14 4.98 -2.04 11.43
C THR A 14 4.41 -3.35 11.96
N ARG A 15 5.26 -4.37 12.14
CA ARG A 15 4.89 -5.62 12.81
C ARG A 15 4.22 -5.41 14.16
N LYS A 16 4.74 -4.45 14.92
CA LYS A 16 4.20 -4.06 16.21
C LYS A 16 2.80 -3.48 16.05
N THR A 17 2.63 -2.53 15.13
CA THR A 17 1.31 -1.94 14.78
C THR A 17 0.30 -3.00 14.33
N CYS A 18 0.73 -3.99 13.55
CA CYS A 18 -0.14 -5.08 13.12
C CYS A 18 -0.61 -5.95 14.29
N ARG A 19 0.31 -6.36 15.19
CA ARG A 19 -0.06 -7.11 16.42
C ARG A 19 -1.06 -6.36 17.26
N ILE A 20 -0.83 -5.06 17.40
CA ILE A 20 -1.69 -4.11 18.10
C ILE A 20 -3.11 -4.10 17.51
N LEU A 21 -3.26 -3.99 16.19
CA LEU A 21 -4.56 -3.99 15.52
C LEU A 21 -5.33 -5.27 15.84
N ILE A 22 -4.63 -6.40 15.77
CA ILE A 22 -5.18 -7.73 16.03
C ILE A 22 -5.61 -7.85 17.49
N GLN A 23 -4.70 -7.59 18.44
CA GLN A 23 -4.94 -7.71 19.89
C GLN A 23 -5.92 -6.69 20.47
N SER A 24 -6.30 -5.66 19.71
CA SER A 24 -7.33 -4.68 20.09
C SER A 24 -8.71 -5.04 19.54
N GLY A 25 -8.86 -6.23 18.95
CA GLY A 25 -10.14 -6.68 18.41
C GLY A 25 -10.59 -5.89 17.17
N ARG A 26 -9.65 -5.24 16.46
CA ARG A 26 -9.96 -4.41 15.30
C ARG A 26 -9.89 -5.18 13.98
N VAL A 27 -9.57 -6.48 14.03
CA VAL A 27 -9.30 -7.30 12.84
C VAL A 27 -10.26 -8.48 12.80
N ASN A 28 -11.06 -8.56 11.73
CA ASN A 28 -11.80 -9.77 11.41
C ASN A 28 -11.13 -10.50 10.25
N VAL A 29 -11.14 -11.83 10.26
CA VAL A 29 -10.70 -12.66 9.13
C VAL A 29 -11.86 -13.53 8.71
N ASN A 30 -12.23 -13.48 7.42
CA ASN A 30 -13.39 -14.19 6.87
C ASN A 30 -14.69 -13.98 7.69
N GLY A 31 -14.89 -12.77 8.22
CA GLY A 31 -16.07 -12.39 9.01
C GLY A 31 -16.03 -12.77 10.50
N ALA A 32 -14.94 -13.35 10.99
CA ALA A 32 -14.77 -13.69 12.41
C ALA A 32 -13.66 -12.86 13.07
N LEU A 33 -13.92 -12.38 14.29
CA LEU A 33 -12.95 -11.64 15.10
C LEU A 33 -11.69 -12.49 15.34
N CYS A 34 -10.51 -11.91 15.09
CA CYS A 34 -9.23 -12.56 15.37
C CYS A 34 -8.37 -11.66 16.26
N GLU A 35 -8.04 -12.16 17.46
CA GLU A 35 -7.26 -11.41 18.46
C GLU A 35 -5.85 -11.97 18.68
N ASP A 36 -5.50 -13.09 18.04
CA ASP A 36 -4.17 -13.70 18.10
C ASP A 36 -3.33 -13.34 16.85
N PRO A 37 -2.26 -12.52 16.99
CA PRO A 37 -1.39 -12.14 15.88
C PRO A 37 -0.65 -13.29 15.21
N TYR A 38 -0.51 -14.42 15.92
CA TYR A 38 0.25 -15.57 15.47
C TYR A 38 -0.61 -16.65 14.82
N SER A 39 -1.93 -16.45 14.75
CA SER A 39 -2.85 -17.33 14.04
C SER A 39 -2.45 -17.43 12.56
N ASP A 40 -2.45 -18.66 12.06
CA ASP A 40 -2.06 -18.98 10.69
C ASP A 40 -3.27 -18.98 9.76
N PHE A 41 -3.14 -18.24 8.66
CA PHE A 41 -4.11 -18.21 7.58
C PHE A 41 -3.48 -18.53 6.24
N GLU A 42 -4.28 -19.10 5.34
CA GLU A 42 -3.93 -19.28 3.94
C GLU A 42 -4.21 -17.95 3.20
N PRO A 43 -3.19 -17.27 2.65
CA PRO A 43 -3.41 -15.96 2.05
C PRO A 43 -4.20 -15.99 0.74
N ASN A 44 -4.18 -17.10 0.01
CA ASN A 44 -4.85 -17.17 -1.29
C ASN A 44 -6.37 -17.02 -1.14
N GLY A 45 -6.94 -16.00 -1.79
CA GLY A 45 -8.37 -15.69 -1.70
C GLY A 45 -8.82 -15.17 -0.34
N MET A 46 -7.89 -14.89 0.59
CA MET A 46 -8.22 -14.43 1.93
C MET A 46 -8.84 -13.04 1.91
N GLN A 47 -9.92 -12.89 2.69
CA GLN A 47 -10.52 -11.61 3.01
C GLN A 47 -10.35 -11.33 4.51
N PHE A 48 -10.02 -10.10 4.85
CA PHE A 48 -9.95 -9.65 6.23
C PHE A 48 -10.52 -8.24 6.31
N SER A 49 -10.95 -7.82 7.50
CA SER A 49 -11.31 -6.44 7.75
C SER A 49 -10.42 -5.84 8.84
N VAL A 50 -10.17 -4.54 8.73
CA VAL A 50 -9.56 -3.75 9.80
C VAL A 50 -10.48 -2.56 10.03
N ASP A 51 -10.96 -2.38 11.26
CA ASP A 51 -11.97 -1.35 11.58
C ASP A 51 -13.22 -1.43 10.68
N ASP A 52 -13.73 -2.65 10.48
CA ASP A 52 -14.90 -2.96 9.64
C ASP A 52 -14.71 -2.72 8.13
N GLU A 53 -13.52 -2.30 7.69
CA GLU A 53 -13.22 -2.12 6.27
C GLU A 53 -12.71 -3.39 5.64
N ILE A 54 -13.33 -3.82 4.54
CA ILE A 54 -13.00 -5.09 3.91
C ILE A 54 -11.80 -4.94 2.97
N TRP A 55 -10.80 -5.81 3.16
CA TRP A 55 -9.60 -5.92 2.35
C TRP A 55 -9.46 -7.34 1.82
N GLN A 56 -9.05 -7.44 0.55
CA GLN A 56 -8.63 -8.69 -0.04
C GLN A 56 -7.11 -8.79 0.05
N PHE A 57 -6.60 -9.94 0.50
CA PHE A 57 -5.16 -10.18 0.47
C PHE A 57 -4.65 -10.14 -0.97
N ARG A 58 -3.57 -9.38 -1.17
CA ARG A 58 -2.85 -9.28 -2.43
C ARG A 58 -1.36 -9.49 -2.17
N GLU A 59 -0.79 -10.51 -2.80
CA GLU A 59 0.66 -10.70 -2.77
C GLU A 59 1.37 -9.53 -3.45
N LYS A 60 0.85 -9.12 -4.62
CA LYS A 60 1.25 -7.93 -5.37
C LYS A 60 0.03 -7.08 -5.71
N VAL A 61 0.23 -5.77 -5.75
CA VAL A 61 -0.82 -4.83 -6.18
C VAL A 61 -0.52 -4.29 -7.57
N TYR A 62 -1.57 -4.19 -8.38
CA TYR A 62 -1.55 -3.56 -9.69
C TYR A 62 -2.76 -2.64 -9.76
N ILE A 63 -2.51 -1.35 -9.89
CA ILE A 63 -3.53 -0.32 -9.74
C ILE A 63 -3.54 0.54 -11.00
N VAL A 64 -4.73 0.81 -11.51
CA VAL A 64 -4.97 1.80 -12.56
C VAL A 64 -5.60 3.05 -11.93
N MET A 65 -5.09 4.22 -12.31
CA MET A 65 -5.59 5.52 -11.87
C MET A 65 -5.78 6.43 -13.07
N ASN A 66 -6.87 7.22 -13.04
CA ASN A 66 -6.99 8.40 -13.88
C ASN A 66 -6.39 9.59 -13.13
N LYS A 67 -5.11 9.90 -13.38
CA LYS A 67 -4.41 10.97 -12.67
C LYS A 67 -5.10 12.33 -12.93
N PRO A 68 -5.43 13.09 -11.88
CA PRO A 68 -5.85 14.49 -12.01
C PRO A 68 -4.63 15.43 -12.16
N ALA A 69 -4.87 16.64 -12.66
CA ALA A 69 -3.89 17.73 -12.58
C ALA A 69 -3.70 18.16 -11.12
N GLY A 70 -2.64 18.91 -10.79
CA GLY A 70 -2.39 19.38 -9.41
C GLY A 70 -1.48 18.49 -8.58
N TYR A 71 -1.03 17.34 -9.13
CA TYR A 71 -0.29 16.32 -8.36
C TYR A 71 1.02 15.90 -9.00
N GLU A 72 2.06 15.82 -8.17
CA GLU A 72 3.37 15.27 -8.54
C GLU A 72 3.41 13.75 -8.37
N CYS A 73 3.89 13.03 -9.38
CA CYS A 73 4.23 11.60 -9.26
C CYS A 73 5.55 11.40 -8.51
N SER A 74 5.60 11.75 -7.22
CA SER A 74 6.78 11.63 -6.35
C SER A 74 6.39 11.33 -4.90
N ASN A 75 7.15 10.45 -4.24
CA ASN A 75 7.04 10.20 -2.79
C ASN A 75 7.59 11.36 -1.94
N LYS A 76 8.48 12.18 -2.53
CA LYS A 76 9.05 13.38 -1.92
C LYS A 76 8.81 14.55 -2.88
N PRO A 77 7.56 15.04 -2.97
CA PRO A 77 7.27 16.13 -3.88
C PRO A 77 7.96 17.41 -3.41
N LYS A 78 8.22 18.33 -4.34
CA LYS A 78 8.88 19.61 -4.03
C LYS A 78 7.95 20.81 -4.13
N HIS A 79 7.04 20.81 -5.10
CA HIS A 79 6.26 21.98 -5.49
C HIS A 79 4.76 21.75 -5.31
N HIS A 80 4.27 20.53 -5.48
CA HIS A 80 2.85 20.18 -5.44
C HIS A 80 2.55 18.98 -4.57
N THR A 81 1.28 18.71 -4.30
CA THR A 81 0.87 17.55 -3.51
C THR A 81 1.29 16.25 -4.19
N SER A 82 1.77 15.28 -3.41
CA SER A 82 2.11 13.96 -3.92
C SER A 82 0.87 13.21 -4.39
N ILE A 83 0.92 12.58 -5.57
CA ILE A 83 -0.14 11.71 -6.07
C ILE A 83 -0.48 10.58 -5.08
N TYR A 84 0.49 10.16 -4.26
CA TYR A 84 0.29 9.08 -3.31
C TYR A 84 -0.70 9.43 -2.18
N THR A 85 -0.98 10.72 -1.96
CA THR A 85 -1.99 11.18 -0.99
C THR A 85 -3.41 10.73 -1.35
N LEU A 86 -3.66 10.38 -2.62
CA LEU A 86 -4.93 9.85 -3.10
C LEU A 86 -5.16 8.37 -2.73
N PHE A 87 -4.17 7.71 -2.13
CA PHE A 87 -4.27 6.32 -1.68
C PHE A 87 -4.50 6.20 -0.17
N PRO A 88 -5.30 5.21 0.26
CA PRO A 88 -5.47 4.88 1.67
C PRO A 88 -4.13 4.46 2.29
N SER A 89 -4.02 4.62 3.61
CA SER A 89 -2.77 4.38 4.34
C SER A 89 -2.15 2.99 4.08
N PRO A 90 -2.92 1.89 4.01
CA PRO A 90 -2.34 0.57 3.72
C PRO A 90 -1.60 0.51 2.38
N LEU A 91 -2.18 1.06 1.31
CA LEU A 91 -1.52 1.08 -0.01
C LEU A 91 -0.26 1.95 -0.01
N ARG A 92 -0.26 3.07 0.73
CA ARG A 92 0.96 3.87 0.95
C ARG A 92 2.02 3.08 1.74
N GLY A 93 1.59 2.35 2.77
CA GLY A 93 2.45 1.50 3.59
C GLY A 93 3.08 0.32 2.84
N ARG A 94 2.47 -0.11 1.73
CA ARG A 94 3.07 -1.08 0.79
C ARG A 94 4.18 -0.52 -0.09
N ASN A 95 4.43 0.79 -0.03
CA ASN A 95 5.42 1.48 -0.85
C ASN A 95 5.21 1.25 -2.36
N ILE A 96 3.96 1.36 -2.81
CA ILE A 96 3.63 1.30 -4.24
C ILE A 96 4.38 2.40 -4.99
N GLN A 97 4.71 2.12 -6.25
CA GLN A 97 5.40 3.04 -7.14
C GLN A 97 4.62 3.21 -8.43
N SER A 98 4.57 4.46 -8.93
CA SER A 98 4.04 4.76 -10.25
C SER A 98 4.94 4.21 -11.34
N ILE A 99 4.36 3.64 -12.39
CA ILE A 99 5.05 3.18 -13.59
C ILE A 99 5.18 4.34 -14.56
N GLY A 100 6.40 4.85 -14.65
CA GLY A 100 6.66 6.14 -15.26
C GLY A 100 5.99 7.25 -14.46
N ARG A 101 6.20 8.48 -14.93
CA ARG A 101 5.68 9.68 -14.29
C ARG A 101 4.86 10.47 -15.31
N LEU A 102 3.94 11.26 -14.81
CA LEU A 102 3.25 12.31 -15.55
C LEU A 102 3.59 13.62 -14.88
N ASP A 103 3.70 14.69 -15.67
CA ASP A 103 3.91 16.04 -15.15
C ASP A 103 2.69 16.44 -14.30
N GLU A 104 2.87 17.48 -13.50
CA GLU A 104 1.85 17.94 -12.56
C GLU A 104 0.51 18.26 -13.25
N ASP A 105 0.57 19.01 -14.34
CA ASP A 105 -0.54 19.43 -15.20
C ASP A 105 -1.02 18.35 -16.20
N THR A 106 -0.32 17.21 -16.27
CA THR A 106 -0.66 16.13 -17.18
C THR A 106 -1.61 15.13 -16.53
N THR A 107 -2.68 14.77 -17.24
CA THR A 107 -3.77 13.93 -16.72
C THR A 107 -3.79 12.54 -17.36
N GLY A 108 -4.67 11.66 -16.86
CA GLY A 108 -4.98 10.39 -17.52
C GLY A 108 -4.26 9.18 -16.93
N LEU A 109 -4.09 8.15 -17.75
CA LEU A 109 -3.68 6.82 -17.34
C LEU A 109 -2.33 6.80 -16.62
N LEU A 110 -2.36 6.41 -15.35
CA LEU A 110 -1.19 6.13 -14.54
C LEU A 110 -1.36 4.77 -13.84
N VAL A 111 -0.30 3.97 -13.85
CA VAL A 111 -0.30 2.64 -13.25
C VAL A 111 0.59 2.65 -12.02
N PHE A 112 0.20 1.93 -10.98
CA PHE A 112 1.00 1.75 -9.77
C PHE A 112 1.14 0.27 -9.42
N SER A 113 2.27 -0.10 -8.80
CA SER A 113 2.48 -1.45 -8.30
C SER A 113 3.49 -1.48 -7.15
N ASP A 114 3.56 -2.57 -6.40
CA ASP A 114 4.67 -2.93 -5.49
C ASP A 114 5.48 -4.15 -6.00
N ASP A 115 5.23 -4.56 -7.25
CA ASP A 115 6.01 -5.56 -7.96
C ASP A 115 7.20 -4.89 -8.66
N GLY A 116 8.35 -4.86 -7.99
CA GLY A 116 9.59 -4.28 -8.52
C GLY A 116 10.03 -4.86 -9.87
N GLN A 117 9.75 -6.15 -10.16
CA GLN A 117 10.10 -6.74 -11.45
C GLN A 117 9.20 -6.20 -12.57
N PHE A 118 7.92 -6.03 -12.27
CA PHE A 118 6.96 -5.43 -13.19
C PHE A 118 7.27 -3.95 -13.43
N ILE A 119 7.50 -3.16 -12.37
CA ILE A 119 7.85 -1.74 -12.47
C ILE A 119 9.09 -1.56 -13.35
N HIS A 120 10.20 -2.25 -13.01
CA HIS A 120 11.44 -2.15 -13.76
C HIS A 120 11.27 -2.56 -15.23
N ARG A 121 10.45 -3.58 -15.52
CA ARG A 121 10.14 -3.99 -16.90
C ARG A 121 9.43 -2.89 -17.66
N MET A 122 8.41 -2.29 -17.06
CA MET A 122 7.58 -1.29 -17.73
C MET A 122 8.29 0.06 -17.92
N GLU A 123 9.21 0.41 -17.02
CA GLU A 123 10.00 1.65 -17.12
C GLU A 123 11.25 1.51 -17.99
N SER A 124 11.75 0.29 -18.19
CA SER A 124 13.00 0.08 -18.91
C SER A 124 12.88 0.53 -20.38
N PRO A 125 13.80 1.40 -20.87
CA PRO A 125 13.83 1.84 -22.26
C PRO A 125 13.95 0.70 -23.27
N LYS A 126 14.45 -0.46 -22.83
CA LYS A 126 14.62 -1.67 -23.65
C LYS A 126 13.30 -2.15 -24.24
N TRP A 127 12.20 -2.07 -23.49
CA TRP A 127 10.92 -2.65 -23.89
C TRP A 127 10.10 -1.74 -24.80
N LYS A 128 10.46 -0.46 -24.91
CA LYS A 128 9.83 0.52 -25.81
C LYS A 128 8.29 0.49 -25.76
N VAL A 129 7.72 0.34 -24.56
CA VAL A 129 6.26 0.25 -24.36
C VAL A 129 5.60 1.53 -24.93
N PRO A 130 4.74 1.41 -25.96
CA PRO A 130 4.05 2.57 -26.54
C PRO A 130 3.16 3.26 -25.51
N LYS A 131 3.09 4.58 -25.57
CA LYS A 131 2.24 5.42 -24.72
C LYS A 131 1.52 6.39 -25.64
N VAL A 132 0.20 6.43 -25.54
CA VAL A 132 -0.65 7.24 -26.41
C VAL A 132 -1.18 8.42 -25.61
N TYR A 133 -1.02 9.61 -26.17
CA TYR A 133 -1.44 10.87 -25.57
C TYR A 133 -2.43 11.61 -26.46
N GLU A 134 -3.52 12.08 -25.87
CA GLU A 134 -4.33 13.15 -26.45
C GLU A 134 -3.67 14.49 -26.09
N VAL A 135 -3.35 15.28 -27.11
CA VAL A 135 -2.68 16.56 -26.98
C VAL A 135 -3.56 17.65 -27.59
N THR A 136 -4.07 18.53 -26.75
CA THR A 136 -4.70 19.77 -27.21
C THR A 136 -3.62 20.81 -27.40
N THR A 137 -3.58 21.40 -28.59
CA THR A 137 -2.59 22.38 -29.01
C THR A 137 -3.20 23.77 -29.09
N LYS A 138 -2.38 24.81 -28.92
CA LYS A 138 -2.83 26.20 -28.96
C LYS A 138 -3.28 26.63 -30.35
N HIS A 139 -2.60 26.16 -31.38
CA HIS A 139 -2.84 26.49 -32.78
C HIS A 139 -3.13 25.23 -33.59
N PRO A 140 -3.87 25.32 -34.71
CA PRO A 140 -4.14 24.17 -35.56
C PRO A 140 -2.87 23.46 -36.01
N VAL A 141 -2.91 22.13 -36.05
CA VAL A 141 -1.80 21.28 -36.54
C VAL A 141 -2.13 20.83 -37.96
N ASN A 142 -1.30 21.18 -38.94
CA ASN A 142 -1.50 20.74 -40.32
C ASN A 142 -0.74 19.43 -40.63
N SER A 143 -0.95 18.88 -41.82
CA SER A 143 -0.32 17.63 -42.28
C SER A 143 1.22 17.68 -42.23
N ASP A 144 1.84 18.80 -42.55
CA ASP A 144 3.31 18.94 -42.58
C ASP A 144 3.90 18.83 -41.17
N ARG A 145 3.19 19.40 -40.18
CA ARG A 145 3.59 19.34 -38.76
C ARG A 145 3.41 17.93 -38.20
N ILE A 146 2.36 17.22 -38.59
CA ILE A 146 2.16 15.79 -38.26
C ILE A 146 3.31 14.95 -38.85
N ALA A 147 3.64 15.16 -40.12
CA ALA A 147 4.73 14.47 -40.79
C ALA A 147 6.09 14.76 -40.11
N ALA A 148 6.33 15.99 -39.67
CA ALA A 148 7.52 16.36 -38.92
C ALA A 148 7.62 15.59 -37.58
N LEU A 149 6.53 15.49 -36.82
CA LEU A 149 6.50 14.73 -35.56
C LEU A 149 6.83 13.23 -35.78
N CYS A 150 6.34 12.64 -36.86
CA CYS A 150 6.59 11.23 -37.21
C CYS A 150 7.99 10.99 -37.81
N THR A 151 8.54 11.95 -38.55
CA THR A 151 9.88 11.82 -39.16
C THR A 151 10.99 12.10 -38.14
N GLY A 152 10.72 12.98 -37.17
CA GLY A 152 11.64 13.35 -36.10
C GLY A 152 11.79 14.86 -35.96
N VAL A 153 11.78 15.34 -34.72
CA VAL A 153 12.00 16.74 -34.38
C VAL A 153 13.21 16.89 -33.46
N MET A 154 14.00 17.95 -33.65
CA MET A 154 15.12 18.27 -32.76
C MET A 154 14.58 18.86 -31.45
N LEU A 155 15.01 18.30 -30.32
CA LEU A 155 14.77 18.87 -29.00
C LEU A 155 16.08 19.53 -28.52
N ASP A 156 16.00 20.67 -27.84
CA ASP A 156 17.17 21.51 -27.52
C ASP A 156 18.34 20.77 -26.81
N ASP A 157 18.02 19.82 -25.94
CA ASP A 157 18.99 19.06 -25.14
C ASP A 157 19.28 17.65 -25.68
N GLU A 158 18.82 17.33 -26.90
CA GLU A 158 18.97 16.00 -27.48
C GLU A 158 19.93 16.01 -28.67
N PRO A 159 20.90 15.08 -28.72
CA PRO A 159 21.89 15.06 -29.80
C PRO A 159 21.32 14.58 -31.13
N VAL A 160 20.12 13.97 -31.12
CA VAL A 160 19.48 13.36 -32.28
C VAL A 160 17.98 13.72 -32.32
N PRO A 161 17.37 13.79 -33.53
CA PRO A 161 15.93 13.99 -33.65
C PRO A 161 15.14 12.88 -32.95
N VAL A 162 14.00 13.27 -32.38
CA VAL A 162 13.07 12.38 -31.69
C VAL A 162 11.80 12.25 -32.52
N ALA A 163 11.43 11.02 -32.86
CA ALA A 163 10.26 10.71 -33.69
C ALA A 163 9.13 10.07 -32.86
N ALA A 164 7.90 10.48 -33.14
CA ALA A 164 6.71 9.79 -32.68
C ALA A 164 6.52 8.49 -33.46
N LEU A 165 6.03 7.45 -32.78
CA LEU A 165 5.63 6.20 -33.44
C LEU A 165 4.43 6.40 -34.36
N SER A 166 3.50 7.25 -33.95
CA SER A 166 2.37 7.68 -34.76
C SER A 166 1.85 9.03 -34.26
N CYS A 167 1.23 9.78 -35.16
CA CYS A 167 0.52 11.02 -34.86
C CYS A 167 -0.73 11.07 -35.72
N LYS A 168 -1.91 11.14 -35.10
CA LYS A 168 -3.20 11.22 -35.79
C LYS A 168 -3.90 12.51 -35.39
N GLN A 169 -4.39 13.26 -36.38
CA GLN A 169 -5.25 14.41 -36.11
C GLN A 169 -6.68 13.96 -35.82
N LEU A 170 -7.25 14.44 -34.72
CA LEU A 170 -8.64 14.21 -34.33
C LEU A 170 -9.51 15.44 -34.61
N SER A 171 -8.94 16.64 -34.47
CA SER A 171 -9.51 17.92 -34.92
C SER A 171 -8.38 18.92 -35.17
N ASP A 172 -8.70 20.15 -35.59
CA ASP A 172 -7.71 21.20 -35.87
C ASP A 172 -6.66 21.35 -34.77
N CYS A 173 -7.09 21.40 -33.51
CA CYS A 173 -6.22 21.60 -32.35
C CYS A 173 -6.03 20.35 -31.48
N LEU A 174 -6.55 19.17 -31.87
CA LEU A 174 -6.44 17.94 -31.09
C LEU A 174 -5.75 16.84 -31.89
N ILE A 175 -4.67 16.32 -31.35
CA ILE A 175 -3.93 15.18 -31.93
C ILE A 175 -3.80 14.04 -30.93
N GLU A 176 -3.70 12.83 -31.45
CA GLU A 176 -3.29 11.63 -30.74
C GLU A 176 -1.83 11.32 -31.11
N LEU A 177 -0.94 11.35 -30.12
CA LEU A 177 0.51 11.17 -30.30
C LEU A 177 0.97 9.92 -29.56
N THR A 178 1.63 9.00 -30.27
CA THR A 178 2.19 7.79 -29.68
C THR A 178 3.71 7.86 -29.61
N ILE A 179 4.28 7.62 -28.43
CA ILE A 179 5.73 7.55 -28.20
C ILE A 179 6.10 6.30 -27.40
N SER A 180 7.28 5.71 -27.63
CA SER A 180 7.77 4.56 -26.84
C SER A 180 8.74 4.94 -25.73
N GLU A 181 9.38 6.11 -25.85
CA GLU A 181 10.28 6.66 -24.83
C GLU A 181 9.52 7.54 -23.83
N GLY A 182 10.23 8.02 -22.82
CA GLY A 182 9.69 8.82 -21.74
C GLY A 182 10.69 9.87 -21.28
N LYS A 183 11.24 10.65 -22.23
CA LYS A 183 12.17 11.74 -21.91
C LYS A 183 11.44 12.84 -21.15
N TYR A 184 12.20 13.67 -20.43
CA TYR A 184 11.66 14.78 -19.65
C TYR A 184 10.85 15.74 -20.54
N HIS A 185 9.57 15.96 -20.17
CA HIS A 185 8.59 16.77 -20.89
C HIS A 185 8.51 16.49 -22.40
N GLN A 186 8.78 15.25 -22.82
CA GLN A 186 9.03 14.93 -24.23
C GLN A 186 7.91 15.41 -25.16
N VAL A 187 6.65 15.06 -24.87
CA VAL A 187 5.52 15.43 -25.74
C VAL A 187 5.43 16.96 -25.87
N LYS A 188 5.48 17.69 -24.76
CA LYS A 188 5.42 19.16 -24.78
C LYS A 188 6.56 19.77 -25.59
N ARG A 189 7.78 19.23 -25.47
CA ARG A 189 8.95 19.67 -26.23
C ARG A 189 8.82 19.35 -27.72
N MET A 190 8.26 18.20 -28.08
CA MET A 190 7.99 17.85 -29.48
C MET A 190 6.98 18.82 -30.10
N ILE A 191 5.93 19.19 -29.36
CA ILE A 191 4.95 20.20 -29.82
C ILE A 191 5.61 21.59 -29.94
N ALA A 192 6.50 21.96 -29.02
CA ALA A 192 7.26 23.20 -29.12
C ALA A 192 8.19 23.23 -30.34
N ALA A 193 8.87 22.13 -30.65
CA ALA A 193 9.79 22.02 -31.77
C ALA A 193 9.10 22.20 -33.15
N ILE A 194 7.81 21.91 -33.24
CA ILE A 194 7.00 22.20 -34.43
C ILE A 194 6.39 23.62 -34.42
N GLY A 195 6.80 24.49 -33.50
CA GLY A 195 6.34 25.88 -33.39
C GLY A 195 4.94 26.04 -32.79
N ASN A 196 4.52 25.11 -31.93
CA ASN A 196 3.20 25.13 -31.29
C ASN A 196 3.34 24.99 -29.76
N ARG A 197 2.21 24.96 -29.02
CA ARG A 197 2.19 24.78 -27.57
C ARG A 197 1.12 23.77 -27.19
N ALA A 198 1.44 22.84 -26.29
CA ALA A 198 0.45 21.95 -25.69
C ALA A 198 -0.31 22.71 -24.58
N GLU A 199 -1.63 22.85 -24.73
CA GLU A 199 -2.53 23.46 -23.73
C GLU A 199 -3.05 22.41 -22.74
N SER A 200 -3.26 21.18 -23.20
CA SER A 200 -3.59 20.06 -22.32
C SER A 200 -2.94 18.78 -22.81
N LEU A 201 -2.50 17.94 -21.88
CA LEU A 201 -1.92 16.65 -22.17
C LEU A 201 -2.61 15.57 -21.33
N LYS A 202 -3.11 14.54 -21.99
CA LYS A 202 -3.77 13.40 -21.34
C LYS A 202 -3.23 12.09 -21.88
N ARG A 203 -2.67 11.24 -21.02
CA ARG A 203 -2.28 9.88 -21.43
C ARG A 203 -3.51 8.99 -21.45
N ILE A 204 -3.84 8.41 -22.59
CA ILE A 204 -5.02 7.57 -22.75
C ILE A 204 -4.68 6.08 -22.84
N SER A 205 -3.42 5.72 -23.11
CA SER A 205 -3.01 4.31 -23.18
C SER A 205 -1.53 4.10 -22.83
N ILE A 206 -1.24 2.93 -22.24
CA ILE A 206 0.09 2.37 -22.05
C ILE A 206 0.07 0.93 -22.61
N GLY A 207 0.87 0.66 -23.63
CA GLY A 207 0.83 -0.60 -24.35
C GLY A 207 -0.55 -0.83 -24.96
N ARG A 208 -1.22 -1.91 -24.54
CA ARG A 208 -2.60 -2.20 -24.93
C ARG A 208 -3.63 -1.83 -23.86
N LEU A 209 -3.19 -1.35 -22.70
CA LEU A 209 -4.09 -0.92 -21.64
C LEU A 209 -4.56 0.50 -21.92
N GLU A 210 -5.85 0.65 -22.15
CA GLU A 210 -6.53 1.94 -22.29
C GLU A 210 -7.01 2.47 -20.93
N LEU A 211 -7.13 3.79 -20.82
CA LEU A 211 -7.74 4.46 -19.68
C LEU A 211 -9.21 4.02 -19.55
N PRO A 212 -9.62 3.38 -18.44
CA PRO A 212 -11.00 2.97 -18.26
C PRO A 212 -11.95 4.18 -18.30
N LYS A 213 -13.03 4.08 -19.08
CA LYS A 213 -13.97 5.20 -19.31
C LYS A 213 -14.82 5.54 -18.09
N ASP A 214 -14.99 4.57 -17.20
CA ASP A 214 -15.71 4.65 -15.93
C ASP A 214 -14.89 5.28 -14.80
N LEU A 215 -13.60 5.53 -15.02
CA LEU A 215 -12.68 6.04 -13.99
C LEU A 215 -12.55 7.57 -14.07
N ALA A 216 -13.20 8.29 -13.16
CA ALA A 216 -13.12 9.74 -13.10
C ALA A 216 -11.73 10.22 -12.63
N PRO A 217 -11.32 11.48 -12.91
CA PRO A 217 -10.05 12.03 -12.42
C PRO A 217 -9.90 11.88 -10.90
N GLY A 218 -8.76 11.40 -10.43
CA GLY A 218 -8.48 11.10 -9.02
C GLY A 218 -8.90 9.70 -8.59
N GLN A 219 -9.79 9.04 -9.32
CA GLN A 219 -10.21 7.67 -9.01
C GLN A 219 -9.17 6.65 -9.46
N TRP A 220 -9.14 5.56 -8.71
CA TRP A 220 -8.29 4.41 -8.97
C TRP A 220 -9.03 3.12 -8.62
N ARG A 221 -8.58 2.01 -9.19
CA ARG A 221 -9.01 0.66 -8.80
C ARG A 221 -7.89 -0.35 -9.04
N PHE A 222 -8.03 -1.53 -8.45
CA PHE A 222 -7.19 -2.66 -8.82
C PHE A 222 -7.48 -3.07 -10.27
N MET A 223 -6.42 -3.46 -10.98
CA MET A 223 -6.54 -4.04 -12.31
C MET A 223 -7.14 -5.44 -12.25
N THR A 224 -7.85 -5.82 -13.31
CA THR A 224 -8.20 -7.22 -13.55
C THR A 224 -6.99 -8.00 -14.10
N GLU A 225 -7.06 -9.33 -14.05
CA GLU A 225 -6.03 -10.19 -14.66
C GLU A 225 -5.91 -9.96 -16.17
N ASP A 226 -7.03 -9.71 -16.85
CA ASP A 226 -7.04 -9.41 -18.29
C ASP A 226 -6.31 -8.10 -18.59
N GLU A 227 -6.54 -7.04 -17.81
CA GLU A 227 -5.85 -5.75 -17.93
C GLU A 227 -4.35 -5.88 -17.66
N LEU A 228 -3.98 -6.67 -16.66
CA LEU A 228 -2.57 -6.97 -16.39
C LEU A 228 -1.93 -7.73 -17.56
N GLY A 229 -2.70 -8.61 -18.21
CA GLY A 229 -2.32 -9.30 -19.44
C GLY A 229 -2.03 -8.37 -20.62
N LEU A 230 -2.71 -7.21 -20.70
CA LEU A 230 -2.49 -6.18 -21.73
C LEU A 230 -1.15 -5.44 -21.58
N LEU A 231 -0.64 -5.34 -20.35
CA LEU A 231 0.66 -4.70 -20.05
C LEU A 231 1.84 -5.66 -20.16
N ASN A 232 1.59 -6.96 -20.01
CA ASN A 232 2.61 -7.98 -20.19
C ASN A 232 2.87 -8.21 -21.69
N LEU A 233 3.91 -7.57 -22.25
CA LEU A 233 4.36 -7.77 -23.64
C LEU A 233 4.69 -9.24 -24.02
N ASN A 234 4.77 -10.14 -23.03
CA ASN A 234 4.93 -11.58 -23.24
C ASN A 234 3.59 -12.32 -23.50
N SER A 235 2.43 -11.66 -23.44
CA SER A 235 1.12 -12.31 -23.67
C SER A 235 0.83 -12.63 -25.16
N ALA A 236 1.71 -12.23 -26.08
CA ALA A 236 1.72 -12.80 -27.43
C ALA A 236 2.31 -14.22 -27.49
N VAL A 237 3.05 -14.68 -26.47
CA VAL A 237 3.45 -16.09 -26.27
C VAL A 237 3.57 -16.34 -24.76
N GLY A 238 2.46 -16.69 -24.12
CA GLY A 238 2.45 -17.08 -22.71
C GLY A 238 3.38 -18.27 -22.48
N ILE A 239 4.46 -18.05 -21.73
CA ILE A 239 5.38 -19.08 -21.25
C ILE A 239 5.54 -18.85 -19.75
N THR A 240 4.77 -19.57 -18.93
CA THR A 240 4.97 -19.60 -17.46
C THR A 240 6.08 -20.60 -17.14
N LYS A 241 7.17 -20.18 -16.47
CA LYS A 241 8.24 -21.07 -16.00
C LYS A 241 7.91 -21.63 -14.61
N ALA A 242 7.80 -22.95 -14.48
CA ALA A 242 7.90 -23.63 -13.17
C ALA A 242 9.23 -24.37 -13.09
N LYS A 243 9.91 -24.30 -11.94
CA LYS A 243 11.22 -24.93 -11.69
C LYS A 243 11.10 -25.90 -10.52
N ALA A 244 11.33 -27.19 -10.77
CA ALA A 244 11.45 -28.20 -9.72
C ALA A 244 12.90 -28.70 -9.63
N VAL A 245 13.40 -28.90 -8.41
CA VAL A 245 14.73 -29.47 -8.13
C VAL A 245 14.50 -30.79 -7.40
N PHE A 246 15.01 -31.89 -7.95
CA PHE A 246 14.91 -33.21 -7.32
C PHE A 246 16.09 -33.45 -6.36
N GLU A 247 15.95 -34.39 -5.42
CA GLU A 247 16.95 -34.70 -4.38
C GLU A 247 18.32 -35.14 -4.94
N ASN A 248 18.37 -35.59 -6.19
CA ASN A 248 19.60 -35.91 -6.92
C ASN A 248 20.21 -34.73 -7.70
N GLY A 249 19.67 -33.51 -7.55
CA GLY A 249 20.19 -32.29 -8.16
C GLY A 249 19.68 -31.98 -9.58
N ALA A 250 18.84 -32.83 -10.18
CA ALA A 250 18.26 -32.58 -11.49
C ALA A 250 17.22 -31.44 -11.45
N LYS A 251 17.19 -30.59 -12.49
CA LYS A 251 16.29 -29.43 -12.61
C LYS A 251 15.31 -29.64 -13.77
N LEU A 252 14.02 -29.54 -13.49
CA LEU A 252 12.95 -29.57 -14.51
C LEU A 252 12.37 -28.17 -14.72
N LEU A 253 12.18 -27.78 -15.98
CA LEU A 253 11.57 -26.52 -16.39
C LEU A 253 10.32 -26.81 -17.23
N LEU A 254 9.15 -26.36 -16.77
CA LEU A 254 7.86 -26.56 -17.45
C LEU A 254 7.33 -25.25 -18.02
N TYR A 255 6.58 -25.34 -19.13
CA TYR A 255 6.00 -24.22 -19.88
C TYR A 255 4.54 -24.51 -20.30
N ARG A 256 3.63 -23.54 -20.16
CA ARG A 256 2.18 -23.64 -20.51
C ARG A 256 1.80 -22.62 -21.59
N THR A 257 1.03 -23.03 -22.61
CA THR A 257 0.43 -22.13 -23.62
C THR A 257 -1.11 -22.23 -23.62
N ALA A 258 -1.82 -21.17 -24.01
CA ALA A 258 -3.28 -21.07 -23.99
C ALA A 258 -3.85 -20.99 -25.42
N ALA A 259 -4.18 -22.14 -26.01
CA ALA A 259 -5.10 -22.24 -27.16
C ALA A 259 -5.67 -23.66 -27.23
N GLY A 260 -7.01 -23.77 -27.25
CA GLY A 260 -7.76 -25.03 -27.14
C GLY A 260 -7.71 -25.90 -28.40
N ILE A 261 -7.72 -27.22 -28.19
CA ILE A 261 -7.71 -28.27 -29.23
C ILE A 261 -9.04 -29.00 -29.17
N ARG A 262 -9.97 -28.75 -30.12
CA ARG A 262 -11.22 -29.53 -30.22
C ARG A 262 -11.26 -30.48 -31.41
N ASP A 263 -10.41 -30.31 -32.43
CA ASP A 263 -10.49 -31.07 -33.69
C ASP A 263 -9.54 -32.27 -33.81
N LEU A 264 -8.78 -32.63 -32.77
CA LEU A 264 -7.69 -33.62 -32.90
C LEU A 264 -7.93 -34.99 -32.23
N LEU A 265 -9.14 -35.25 -31.73
CA LEU A 265 -9.40 -36.39 -30.81
C LEU A 265 -10.09 -37.63 -31.43
N GLU A 266 -10.39 -37.63 -32.72
CA GLU A 266 -11.20 -38.71 -33.32
C GLU A 266 -10.42 -39.93 -33.85
N ASN A 267 -9.07 -39.88 -33.98
CA ASN A 267 -8.35 -40.89 -34.78
C ASN A 267 -7.22 -41.66 -34.06
N VAL A 268 -7.31 -41.91 -32.74
CA VAL A 268 -6.32 -42.75 -32.03
C VAL A 268 -6.92 -44.12 -31.65
N PRO A 269 -6.49 -45.25 -32.28
CA PRO A 269 -6.99 -46.58 -31.94
C PRO A 269 -6.19 -47.27 -30.82
N GLY A 270 -6.83 -48.20 -30.11
CA GLY A 270 -6.21 -49.13 -29.15
C GLY A 270 -6.35 -48.75 -27.66
N GLN A 271 -5.88 -49.64 -26.76
CA GLN A 271 -6.03 -49.48 -25.30
C GLN A 271 -5.39 -48.17 -24.77
N PHE A 272 -4.36 -47.67 -25.44
CA PHE A 272 -3.70 -46.40 -25.12
C PHE A 272 -4.61 -45.18 -25.31
N GLY A 273 -5.45 -45.18 -26.36
CA GLY A 273 -6.43 -44.11 -26.61
C GLY A 273 -7.56 -44.07 -25.58
N LYS A 274 -7.93 -45.23 -25.00
CA LYS A 274 -8.91 -45.30 -23.90
C LYS A 274 -8.33 -44.78 -22.58
N TRP A 275 -7.07 -45.12 -22.26
CA TRP A 275 -6.41 -44.62 -21.05
C TRP A 275 -6.17 -43.10 -21.08
N LEU A 276 -5.75 -42.54 -22.23
CA LEU A 276 -5.54 -41.10 -22.41
C LEU A 276 -6.83 -40.28 -22.26
N LYS A 277 -7.96 -40.79 -22.78
CA LYS A 277 -9.27 -40.15 -22.63
C LYS A 277 -9.71 -40.09 -21.16
N THR A 278 -9.49 -41.16 -20.38
CA THR A 278 -9.83 -41.20 -18.95
C THR A 278 -8.96 -40.26 -18.11
N LEU A 279 -7.67 -40.12 -18.45
CA LEU A 279 -6.75 -39.21 -17.75
C LEU A 279 -7.06 -37.73 -18.04
N MET A 280 -7.42 -37.40 -19.28
CA MET A 280 -7.74 -36.02 -19.69
C MET A 280 -9.14 -35.54 -19.25
N LEU A 281 -10.12 -36.45 -19.14
CA LEU A 281 -11.46 -36.14 -18.62
C LEU A 281 -11.47 -35.81 -17.11
N ASN A 282 -10.53 -36.36 -16.34
CA ASN A 282 -10.46 -36.12 -14.89
C ASN A 282 -9.64 -34.87 -14.50
N TYR A 283 -8.81 -34.32 -15.40
CA TYR A 283 -7.87 -33.24 -15.08
C TYR A 283 -7.80 -32.07 -16.09
N ASN A 284 -8.51 -32.13 -17.22
CA ASN A 284 -8.68 -31.04 -18.20
C ASN A 284 -7.37 -30.49 -18.82
N TRP A 285 -6.49 -31.37 -19.33
CA TRP A 285 -5.19 -31.02 -19.94
C TRP A 285 -5.14 -31.35 -21.45
N SER A 286 -4.36 -30.61 -22.25
CA SER A 286 -4.18 -30.81 -23.70
C SER A 286 -2.69 -30.96 -24.09
N CYS A 287 -2.36 -31.86 -25.03
CA CYS A 287 -1.00 -32.10 -25.56
C CYS A 287 -1.00 -32.04 -27.10
N HIS A 288 0.08 -31.54 -27.74
CA HIS A 288 0.25 -31.47 -29.20
C HIS A 288 1.35 -32.44 -29.70
N TYR A 289 1.16 -33.00 -30.90
CA TYR A 289 2.16 -33.81 -31.63
C TYR A 289 2.57 -33.11 -32.95
N GLY A 290 3.71 -33.49 -33.54
CA GLY A 290 4.16 -33.01 -34.86
C GLY A 290 5.06 -34.02 -35.59
N PHE A 291 5.01 -34.03 -36.93
CA PHE A 291 5.74 -34.95 -37.82
C PHE A 291 7.05 -34.33 -38.32
N LEU A 292 8.11 -35.14 -38.47
CA LEU A 292 9.39 -34.72 -39.08
C LEU A 292 9.78 -35.49 -40.37
N ASN A 293 9.39 -36.76 -40.60
CA ASN A 293 9.28 -37.44 -41.92
C ASN A 293 8.65 -38.87 -41.84
N LYS A 294 8.58 -39.59 -42.99
CA LYS A 294 7.81 -40.83 -43.23
C LYS A 294 8.31 -42.15 -42.59
N SER A 295 9.44 -42.19 -41.88
CA SER A 295 9.95 -43.47 -41.35
C SER A 295 10.50 -43.41 -39.92
N SER A 296 10.16 -42.39 -39.13
CA SER A 296 10.62 -42.31 -37.74
C SER A 296 9.60 -41.61 -36.84
N TYR A 297 9.31 -42.23 -35.69
CA TYR A 297 8.51 -41.65 -34.61
C TYR A 297 9.45 -41.16 -33.50
N PHE A 298 9.15 -40.03 -32.86
CA PHE A 298 9.79 -39.64 -31.61
C PHE A 298 8.73 -39.29 -30.56
N LEU A 299 8.84 -39.93 -29.40
CA LEU A 299 8.17 -39.56 -28.16
C LEU A 299 9.22 -38.83 -27.30
N LEU A 300 9.00 -37.55 -27.02
CA LEU A 300 9.73 -36.84 -25.99
C LEU A 300 9.00 -37.05 -24.66
N PHE A 301 9.29 -38.18 -24.01
CA PHE A 301 9.15 -38.31 -22.56
C PHE A 301 10.54 -38.18 -21.95
N THR A 302 10.60 -37.60 -20.76
CA THR A 302 11.81 -37.53 -19.93
C THR A 302 12.66 -38.80 -20.06
N GLY A 303 13.91 -38.66 -20.50
CA GLY A 303 14.85 -39.76 -20.53
C GLY A 303 15.11 -40.29 -19.12
N ALA A 304 14.59 -41.46 -18.79
CA ALA A 304 15.37 -42.70 -18.65
C ALA A 304 14.52 -43.79 -17.95
N LEU A 305 14.78 -45.01 -18.41
CA LEU A 305 14.21 -46.30 -18.07
C LEU A 305 14.33 -46.64 -16.56
N CYS A 306 13.24 -47.04 -15.90
CA CYS A 306 13.28 -47.85 -14.65
C CYS A 306 11.99 -48.67 -14.52
N MET A 307 12.14 -49.99 -14.33
CA MET A 307 11.08 -50.93 -13.95
C MET A 307 10.76 -50.82 -12.45
N PHE A 308 9.50 -51.02 -12.05
CA PHE A 308 9.13 -51.29 -10.66
C PHE A 308 8.02 -52.35 -10.52
N SER A 309 8.18 -53.21 -9.51
CA SER A 309 7.20 -54.18 -8.99
C SER A 309 6.56 -53.60 -7.71
N PRO A 310 5.29 -53.90 -7.37
CA PRO A 310 4.59 -53.26 -6.25
C PRO A 310 4.65 -54.10 -4.97
N ASP A 311 4.84 -53.47 -3.80
CA ASP A 311 4.24 -53.95 -2.54
C ASP A 311 4.29 -52.94 -1.36
N SER A 312 3.10 -52.73 -0.77
CA SER A 312 2.77 -52.40 0.65
C SER A 312 3.25 -51.08 1.30
N LYS A 313 2.65 -50.49 2.36
CA LYS A 313 1.36 -50.51 3.09
C LYS A 313 1.36 -49.27 4.04
N ALA A 314 0.20 -48.90 4.58
CA ALA A 314 -0.08 -47.76 5.47
C ALA A 314 0.24 -47.97 6.98
N SER A 315 0.34 -46.87 7.76
CA SER A 315 -0.13 -46.66 9.17
C SER A 315 0.01 -45.17 9.55
N SER A 316 -1.02 -44.42 9.96
CA SER A 316 -1.63 -44.21 11.30
C SER A 316 -0.68 -43.74 12.43
N ASP A 317 -0.96 -42.57 13.02
CA ASP A 317 -1.38 -42.45 14.43
C ASP A 317 -1.62 -40.99 14.88
N ALA A 318 -2.61 -40.84 15.76
CA ALA A 318 -3.05 -39.61 16.41
C ALA A 318 -2.58 -39.59 17.87
N ASN A 319 -2.37 -38.40 18.46
CA ASN A 319 -2.79 -38.18 19.86
C ASN A 319 -2.93 -36.71 20.27
N ASP A 320 -4.08 -36.51 20.90
CA ASP A 320 -4.68 -35.45 21.70
C ASP A 320 -3.79 -34.84 22.80
N LYS A 321 -3.93 -33.52 23.08
CA LYS A 321 -4.04 -32.89 24.42
C LYS A 321 -4.58 -31.45 24.33
N THR A 322 -5.64 -31.18 25.11
CA THR A 322 -6.29 -29.88 25.34
C THR A 322 -5.57 -29.00 26.41
N PRO A 323 -5.73 -27.65 26.40
CA PRO A 323 -5.05 -26.76 27.35
C PRO A 323 -5.91 -26.34 28.56
N HIS A 324 -5.22 -26.06 29.68
CA HIS A 324 -5.78 -25.56 30.93
C HIS A 324 -6.24 -24.10 30.85
N ALA A 325 -7.37 -23.82 31.49
CA ALA A 325 -7.99 -22.51 31.64
C ALA A 325 -7.19 -21.59 32.60
N ILE A 326 -7.00 -20.33 32.21
CA ILE A 326 -6.59 -19.23 33.10
C ILE A 326 -7.84 -18.40 33.40
N LYS A 327 -8.24 -18.36 34.67
CA LYS A 327 -9.26 -17.44 35.20
C LYS A 327 -8.60 -16.19 35.79
N ASN A 328 -9.34 -15.08 35.69
CA ASN A 328 -9.27 -13.81 36.43
C ASN A 328 -8.80 -12.59 35.62
N VAL A 329 -9.73 -12.05 34.82
CA VAL A 329 -9.76 -10.62 34.46
C VAL A 329 -10.70 -9.94 35.45
N VAL A 330 -10.15 -9.01 36.24
CA VAL A 330 -10.94 -8.11 37.11
C VAL A 330 -11.42 -6.94 36.23
N PRO A 331 -12.72 -6.61 36.17
CA PRO A 331 -13.20 -5.46 35.41
C PRO A 331 -13.22 -4.15 36.22
N VAL A 332 -12.62 -3.13 35.61
CA VAL A 332 -13.01 -1.70 35.46
C VAL A 332 -13.57 -0.89 36.66
N GLY A 333 -12.94 0.26 36.90
CA GLY A 333 -13.56 1.55 37.25
C GLY A 333 -12.56 2.67 36.89
N SER A 334 -12.76 3.60 35.95
CA SER A 334 -13.75 4.70 35.88
C SER A 334 -13.65 5.70 37.04
N GLU A 335 -12.59 6.52 37.06
CA GLU A 335 -12.61 7.96 37.42
C GLU A 335 -11.19 8.55 37.31
N HIS A 336 -11.09 9.82 36.95
CA HIS A 336 -9.87 10.52 36.57
C HIS A 336 -8.82 10.59 37.70
N ALA A 337 -7.82 9.73 37.67
CA ALA A 337 -6.60 9.92 38.45
C ALA A 337 -5.55 10.61 37.56
N ASP A 338 -5.22 11.86 37.90
CA ASP A 338 -3.96 12.47 37.43
C ASP A 338 -2.79 11.53 37.80
N LEU A 339 -1.79 11.42 36.94
CA LEU A 339 -0.64 10.57 37.22
C LEU A 339 0.16 11.16 38.38
N PRO A 340 0.49 10.38 39.42
CA PRO A 340 1.35 10.83 40.52
C PRO A 340 2.69 11.39 40.01
N ALA A 341 3.27 12.35 40.72
CA ALA A 341 4.50 13.04 40.30
C ALA A 341 5.70 12.09 40.13
N ASP A 342 5.80 11.05 40.96
CA ASP A 342 6.81 9.99 40.86
C ASP A 342 6.62 9.16 39.59
N VAL A 343 5.38 8.86 39.21
CA VAL A 343 5.06 8.15 37.96
C VAL A 343 5.38 9.02 36.74
N LYS A 344 5.03 10.31 36.76
CA LYS A 344 5.39 11.28 35.71
C LYS A 344 6.93 11.37 35.56
N SER A 345 7.65 11.49 36.67
CA SER A 345 9.12 11.52 36.69
C SER A 345 9.73 10.22 36.14
N PHE A 346 9.17 9.06 36.50
CA PHE A 346 9.59 7.76 35.97
C PHE A 346 9.43 7.69 34.44
N LEU A 347 8.28 8.10 33.91
CA LEU A 347 8.01 8.04 32.46
C LEU A 347 8.91 9.00 31.68
N LEU A 348 9.17 10.22 32.18
CA LEU A 348 10.11 11.15 31.55
C LEU A 348 11.54 10.59 31.53
N LYS A 349 12.02 10.05 32.66
CA LYS A 349 13.34 9.40 32.72
C LYS A 349 13.43 8.23 31.75
N LEU A 350 12.38 7.43 31.66
CA LEU A 350 12.32 6.29 30.75
C LEU A 350 12.37 6.76 29.29
N ALA A 351 11.58 7.77 28.92
CA ALA A 351 11.61 8.37 27.59
C ALA A 351 13.00 8.92 27.23
N ARG A 352 13.64 9.65 28.15
CA ARG A 352 15.01 10.17 27.99
C ARG A 352 16.03 9.08 27.76
N GLN A 353 16.01 8.04 28.60
CA GLN A 353 16.90 6.88 28.44
C GLN A 353 16.65 6.15 27.12
N SER A 354 15.40 6.00 26.70
CA SER A 354 15.05 5.40 25.41
C SER A 354 15.56 6.23 24.23
N LEU A 355 15.37 7.55 24.27
CA LEU A 355 15.87 8.50 23.27
C LEU A 355 17.40 8.41 23.14
N GLU A 356 18.12 8.54 24.26
CA GLU A 356 19.58 8.49 24.27
C GLU A 356 20.10 7.13 23.80
N ALA A 357 19.49 6.04 24.25
CA ALA A 357 19.89 4.71 23.82
C ALA A 357 19.70 4.54 22.31
N CYS A 358 18.53 4.88 21.76
CA CYS A 358 18.25 4.63 20.35
C CYS A 358 19.08 5.52 19.41
N VAL A 359 19.26 6.80 19.74
CA VAL A 359 20.09 7.73 18.95
C VAL A 359 21.56 7.29 18.92
N ASN A 360 22.04 6.67 20.01
CA ASN A 360 23.39 6.10 20.07
C ASN A 360 23.50 4.65 19.57
N GLY A 361 22.43 4.10 18.95
CA GLY A 361 22.41 2.73 18.44
C GLY A 361 22.48 1.64 19.53
N LYS A 362 22.15 1.99 20.78
CA LYS A 362 22.12 1.07 21.92
C LYS A 362 20.72 0.49 22.15
N PRO A 363 20.61 -0.69 22.80
CA PRO A 363 19.32 -1.23 23.20
C PRO A 363 18.57 -0.28 24.14
N VAL A 364 17.28 -0.07 23.87
CA VAL A 364 16.40 0.73 24.74
C VAL A 364 16.18 0.02 26.09
N PRO A 365 15.99 0.77 27.19
CA PRO A 365 15.79 0.20 28.52
C PRO A 365 14.52 -0.67 28.58
N ARG A 366 14.57 -1.73 29.41
CA ARG A 366 13.42 -2.55 29.77
C ARG A 366 13.29 -2.56 31.29
N PRO A 367 12.39 -1.76 31.88
CA PRO A 367 12.22 -1.73 33.32
C PRO A 367 11.73 -3.10 33.83
N VAL A 368 12.42 -3.64 34.84
CA VAL A 368 12.09 -4.95 35.43
C VAL A 368 10.81 -4.88 36.27
N ASN A 369 10.64 -3.79 37.01
CA ASN A 369 9.48 -3.53 37.88
C ASN A 369 8.96 -2.09 37.64
N PRO A 370 8.25 -1.83 36.54
CA PRO A 370 7.65 -0.52 36.30
C PRO A 370 6.54 -0.22 37.33
N PRO A 371 6.25 1.06 37.65
CA PRO A 371 5.15 1.41 38.55
C PRO A 371 3.82 0.83 38.05
N ALA A 372 2.99 0.31 38.95
CA ALA A 372 1.77 -0.43 38.60
C ALA A 372 0.79 0.39 37.71
N LEU A 373 0.71 1.71 37.90
CA LEU A 373 -0.13 2.56 37.05
C LEU A 373 0.33 2.60 35.58
N THR A 374 1.61 2.33 35.32
CA THR A 374 2.17 2.35 33.97
C THR A 374 2.02 1.02 33.22
N THR A 375 1.62 -0.05 33.92
CA THR A 375 1.44 -1.37 33.30
C THR A 375 0.09 -1.52 32.61
N GLN A 376 -0.84 -0.60 32.86
CA GLN A 376 -2.14 -0.56 32.21
C GLN A 376 -2.01 -0.10 30.76
N LYS A 377 -2.85 -0.68 29.89
CA LYS A 377 -2.91 -0.29 28.49
C LYS A 377 -3.44 1.15 28.36
N GLN A 378 -2.61 2.04 27.82
CA GLN A 378 -2.95 3.46 27.74
C GLN A 378 -2.30 4.12 26.52
N GLY A 379 -3.06 4.98 25.83
CA GLY A 379 -2.54 5.77 24.72
C GLY A 379 -1.58 6.84 25.24
N CYS A 380 -0.55 7.17 24.48
CA CYS A 380 0.29 8.32 24.79
C CYS A 380 0.95 8.90 23.54
N PHE A 381 1.34 10.16 23.63
CA PHE A 381 2.23 10.82 22.69
C PHE A 381 3.51 11.22 23.39
N VAL A 382 4.64 11.05 22.70
CA VAL A 382 5.94 11.59 23.09
C VAL A 382 6.33 12.66 22.08
N THR A 383 6.53 13.87 22.58
CA THR A 383 6.91 15.03 21.80
C THR A 383 8.34 15.43 22.17
N LEU A 384 9.17 15.64 21.15
CA LEU A 384 10.52 16.15 21.24
C LEU A 384 10.51 17.59 20.74
N THR A 385 11.12 18.48 21.51
CA THR A 385 11.23 19.90 21.16
C THR A 385 12.69 20.31 21.29
N GLU A 386 13.23 21.05 20.32
CA GLU A 386 14.57 21.63 20.39
C GLU A 386 14.45 23.15 20.29
N ASN A 387 14.99 23.88 21.28
CA ASN A 387 14.93 25.35 21.33
C ASN A 387 13.49 25.91 21.15
N GLY A 388 12.50 25.26 21.75
CA GLY A 388 11.08 25.62 21.62
C GLY A 388 10.42 25.26 20.30
N ARG A 389 11.10 24.54 19.39
CA ARG A 389 10.56 24.09 18.10
C ARG A 389 10.36 22.58 18.07
N LEU A 390 9.25 22.13 17.48
CA LEU A 390 8.94 20.71 17.34
C LEU A 390 10.06 19.98 16.56
N ARG A 391 10.58 18.92 17.16
CA ARG A 391 11.66 18.07 16.61
C ARG A 391 11.22 16.64 16.28
N GLY A 392 10.12 16.21 16.86
CA GLY A 392 9.46 14.93 16.59
C GLY A 392 8.23 14.77 17.48
N CYS A 393 7.17 14.11 17.01
CA CYS A 393 6.03 13.79 17.85
C CYS A 393 5.33 12.53 17.31
N ILE A 394 5.39 11.45 18.07
CA ILE A 394 4.78 10.17 17.73
C ILE A 394 3.96 9.68 18.92
N GLY A 395 2.83 9.06 18.62
CA GLY A 395 1.97 8.52 19.66
C GLY A 395 0.92 7.56 19.15
N TYR A 396 0.26 6.93 20.13
CA TYR A 396 -0.89 6.07 19.94
C TYR A 396 -2.07 6.67 20.68
N ILE A 397 -3.20 6.80 19.98
CA ILE A 397 -4.42 7.33 20.60
C ILE A 397 -5.07 6.25 21.48
N GLU A 398 -5.17 5.03 20.95
CA GLU A 398 -5.73 3.90 21.65
C GLU A 398 -4.70 3.28 22.60
N GLY A 399 -5.17 2.84 23.78
CA GLY A 399 -4.38 2.11 24.76
C GLY A 399 -4.18 0.67 24.32
N ILE A 400 -3.13 0.43 23.54
CA ILE A 400 -2.88 -0.86 22.90
C ILE A 400 -1.77 -1.68 23.59
N MET A 401 -0.93 -1.02 24.38
CA MET A 401 0.16 -1.62 25.17
C MET A 401 0.31 -0.87 26.50
N PRO A 402 1.00 -1.46 27.49
CA PRO A 402 1.31 -0.77 28.74
C PRO A 402 1.90 0.64 28.51
N LEU A 403 1.47 1.63 29.30
CA LEU A 403 1.91 3.03 29.15
C LEU A 403 3.45 3.16 29.10
N TYR A 404 4.19 2.44 29.94
CA TYR A 404 5.66 2.51 29.92
C TYR A 404 6.25 2.00 28.58
N GLU A 405 5.65 0.97 27.98
CA GLU A 405 6.08 0.44 26.68
C GLU A 405 5.73 1.40 25.55
N ALA A 406 4.55 2.04 25.63
CA ALA A 406 4.14 3.06 24.69
C ALA A 406 5.12 4.23 24.72
N VAL A 407 5.53 4.68 25.92
CA VAL A 407 6.52 5.76 26.08
C VAL A 407 7.88 5.40 25.49
N ILE A 408 8.42 4.21 25.78
CA ILE A 408 9.70 3.74 25.20
C ILE A 408 9.66 3.78 23.67
N ASP A 409 8.59 3.24 23.09
CA ASP A 409 8.51 3.09 21.65
C ASP A 409 8.22 4.41 20.93
N ASN A 410 7.36 5.25 21.50
CA ASN A 410 7.06 6.56 20.97
C ASN A 410 8.26 7.50 21.05
N ALA A 411 9.07 7.44 22.12
CA ALA A 411 10.33 8.18 22.20
C ALA A 411 11.30 7.78 21.08
N LYS A 412 11.48 6.47 20.84
CA LYS A 412 12.32 5.95 19.76
C LYS A 412 11.81 6.40 18.39
N ASN A 413 10.51 6.24 18.14
CA ASN A 413 9.92 6.56 16.83
C ASN A 413 9.90 8.08 16.59
N ALA A 414 9.66 8.91 17.60
CA ALA A 414 9.75 10.36 17.49
C ALA A 414 11.17 10.82 17.13
N ALA A 415 12.19 10.08 17.57
CA ALA A 415 13.59 10.39 17.28
C ALA A 415 14.07 9.91 15.91
N LEU A 416 13.69 8.70 15.49
CA LEU A 416 14.30 8.01 14.35
C LEU A 416 13.34 7.72 13.19
N SER A 417 12.04 7.91 13.38
CA SER A 417 11.04 7.41 12.42
C SER A 417 9.86 8.37 12.23
N ASP A 418 9.96 9.61 12.70
CA ASP A 418 8.99 10.66 12.38
C ASP A 418 9.27 11.14 10.94
N PRO A 419 8.38 10.87 9.97
CA PRO A 419 8.64 11.16 8.55
C PRO A 419 8.75 12.65 8.23
N ARG A 420 8.37 13.52 9.16
CA ARG A 420 8.45 14.98 8.99
C ARG A 420 9.86 15.52 9.25
N PHE A 421 10.71 14.76 9.94
CA PHE A 421 12.02 15.22 10.40
C PHE A 421 13.13 14.22 10.05
N PRO A 422 14.37 14.67 9.81
CA PRO A 422 15.54 13.79 9.84
C PRO A 422 15.70 13.13 11.22
N GLU A 423 16.44 12.03 11.27
CA GLU A 423 16.76 11.36 12.54
C GLU A 423 17.48 12.32 13.50
N VAL A 424 17.16 12.22 14.79
CA VAL A 424 17.86 12.97 15.85
C VAL A 424 19.29 12.47 15.97
N THR A 425 20.24 13.40 15.95
CA THR A 425 21.67 13.12 16.06
C THR A 425 22.16 13.16 17.51
N PRO A 426 23.30 12.49 17.83
CA PRO A 426 23.87 12.54 19.18
C PRO A 426 24.16 13.95 19.70
N SER A 427 24.48 14.91 18.82
CA SER A 427 24.72 16.32 19.19
C SER A 427 23.46 17.05 19.66
N GLU A 428 22.28 16.66 19.16
CA GLU A 428 20.99 17.29 19.52
C GLU A 428 20.46 16.79 20.87
N LEU A 429 20.98 15.67 21.40
CA LEU A 429 20.44 15.04 22.61
C LEU A 429 20.37 15.98 23.83
N LYS A 430 21.33 16.91 23.95
CA LYS A 430 21.40 17.88 25.06
C LYS A 430 20.41 19.03 24.94
N SER A 431 20.02 19.40 23.72
CA SER A 431 19.12 20.53 23.43
C SER A 431 17.67 20.11 23.26
N VAL A 432 17.41 18.82 23.06
CA VAL A 432 16.06 18.25 22.99
C VAL A 432 15.44 18.16 24.38
N THR A 433 14.21 18.65 24.53
CA THR A 433 13.32 18.50 25.68
C THR A 433 12.18 17.53 25.33
N ILE A 434 11.76 16.70 26.29
CA ILE A 434 10.70 15.71 26.13
C ILE A 434 9.43 16.16 26.85
N GLU A 435 8.31 16.05 26.15
CA GLU A 435 6.96 16.13 26.67
C GLU A 435 6.23 14.81 26.45
N ILE A 436 5.43 14.40 27.44
CA ILE A 436 4.55 13.23 27.35
C ILE A 436 3.11 13.66 27.58
N SER A 437 2.24 13.21 26.68
CA SER A 437 0.78 13.32 26.81
C SER A 437 0.18 11.94 27.01
N ALA A 438 -0.17 11.57 28.24
CA ALA A 438 -0.81 10.29 28.55
C ALA A 438 -2.34 10.42 28.42
N LEU A 439 -2.97 9.55 27.62
CA LEU A 439 -4.36 9.72 27.20
C LEU A 439 -5.31 8.88 28.03
N THR A 440 -6.51 9.38 28.28
CA THR A 440 -7.60 8.51 28.73
C THR A 440 -8.07 7.63 27.57
N PRO A 441 -8.63 6.43 27.82
CA PRO A 441 -9.27 5.64 26.78
C PRO A 441 -10.31 6.49 26.02
N PRO A 442 -10.32 6.46 24.67
CA PRO A 442 -11.33 7.16 23.89
C PRO A 442 -12.73 6.60 24.16
N VAL A 443 -13.64 7.48 24.52
CA VAL A 443 -15.05 7.13 24.80
C VAL A 443 -15.90 7.64 23.64
N PRO A 444 -16.78 6.80 23.05
CA PRO A 444 -17.76 7.27 22.08
C PRO A 444 -18.56 8.45 22.63
N LEU A 445 -18.73 9.47 21.80
CA LEU A 445 -19.53 10.64 22.12
C LEU A 445 -20.80 10.60 21.27
N GLU A 446 -21.88 10.06 21.83
CA GLU A 446 -23.17 10.04 21.15
C GLU A 446 -23.76 11.46 21.07
N TYR A 447 -24.28 11.83 19.90
CA TYR A 447 -24.94 13.11 19.66
C TYR A 447 -26.11 12.96 18.70
N LYS A 448 -27.12 13.82 18.85
CA LYS A 448 -28.35 13.78 18.04
C LYS A 448 -28.23 14.56 16.74
N ASP A 449 -27.55 15.70 16.80
CA ASP A 449 -27.36 16.63 15.70
C ASP A 449 -26.05 17.42 15.89
N PRO A 450 -25.56 18.14 14.86
CA PRO A 450 -24.32 18.88 14.95
C PRO A 450 -24.26 19.91 16.10
N LYS A 451 -25.41 20.47 16.51
CA LYS A 451 -25.45 21.44 17.60
C LYS A 451 -25.24 20.74 18.95
N ASP A 452 -25.89 19.60 19.17
CA ASP A 452 -25.69 18.77 20.36
C ASP A 452 -24.22 18.31 20.51
N LEU A 453 -23.55 17.97 19.40
CA LEU A 453 -22.12 17.68 19.42
C LEU A 453 -21.29 18.88 19.87
N LEU A 454 -21.55 20.06 19.28
CA LEU A 454 -20.84 21.30 19.64
C LEU A 454 -21.05 21.65 21.12
N ASP A 455 -22.25 21.43 21.68
CA ASP A 455 -22.55 21.69 23.09
C ASP A 455 -21.79 20.72 24.03
N LYS A 456 -21.51 19.49 23.57
CA LYS A 456 -20.87 18.43 24.36
C LYS A 456 -19.34 18.47 24.41
N ILE A 457 -18.69 19.03 23.39
CA ILE A 457 -17.21 19.11 23.35
C ILE A 457 -16.70 20.31 24.15
N VAL A 458 -15.59 20.13 24.87
CA VAL A 458 -15.01 21.15 25.75
C VAL A 458 -13.63 21.58 25.22
N PRO A 459 -13.48 22.81 24.71
CA PRO A 459 -12.20 23.34 24.27
C PRO A 459 -11.16 23.34 25.39
N GLY A 460 -9.91 23.04 25.04
CA GLY A 460 -8.77 22.90 25.95
C GLY A 460 -8.79 21.63 26.81
N VAL A 461 -9.88 20.85 26.80
CA VAL A 461 -10.03 19.65 27.64
C VAL A 461 -10.13 18.39 26.79
N ASP A 462 -10.98 18.40 25.77
CA ASP A 462 -11.27 17.21 24.97
C ASP A 462 -10.35 17.10 23.75
N GLY A 463 -9.70 15.96 23.59
CA GLY A 463 -9.18 15.48 22.31
C GLY A 463 -10.31 14.77 21.56
N ILE A 464 -10.39 15.01 20.25
CA ILE A 464 -11.51 14.54 19.42
C ILE A 464 -10.97 13.63 18.32
N ILE A 465 -11.58 12.46 18.18
CA ILE A 465 -11.37 11.53 17.06
C ILE A 465 -12.62 11.55 16.20
N LEU A 466 -12.45 11.83 14.91
CA LEU A 466 -13.49 11.65 13.89
C LEU A 466 -13.25 10.33 13.15
N ASN A 467 -14.33 9.58 12.92
CA ASN A 467 -14.32 8.38 12.11
C ASN A 467 -15.53 8.35 11.16
N SER A 468 -15.27 8.14 9.86
CA SER A 468 -16.27 7.96 8.82
C SER A 468 -15.73 7.05 7.70
N GLY A 469 -15.93 5.74 7.83
CA GLY A 469 -15.38 4.74 6.90
C GLY A 469 -13.84 4.83 6.84
N PHE A 470 -13.29 5.01 5.63
CA PHE A 470 -11.84 5.11 5.39
C PHE A 470 -11.19 6.39 5.92
N HIS A 471 -12.01 7.31 6.42
CA HIS A 471 -11.59 8.62 6.90
C HIS A 471 -11.52 8.63 8.43
N GLN A 472 -10.31 8.75 8.97
CA GLN A 472 -10.09 8.93 10.39
C GLN A 472 -9.06 10.03 10.66
N SER A 473 -9.34 10.88 11.64
CA SER A 473 -8.39 11.88 12.11
C SER A 473 -8.57 12.13 13.61
N THR A 474 -7.54 12.72 14.24
CA THR A 474 -7.61 13.18 15.62
C THR A 474 -6.95 14.54 15.80
N TYR A 475 -7.41 15.29 16.80
CA TYR A 475 -6.69 16.39 17.41
C TYR A 475 -6.58 16.21 18.92
N LEU A 476 -5.41 16.57 19.45
CA LEU A 476 -5.14 16.62 20.89
C LEU A 476 -5.77 17.87 21.51
N PRO A 477 -6.03 17.87 22.84
CA PRO A 477 -6.58 19.03 23.53
C PRO A 477 -5.80 20.34 23.31
N GLN A 478 -4.47 20.28 23.14
CA GLN A 478 -3.61 21.45 22.93
C GLN A 478 -3.93 22.20 21.63
N VAL A 479 -4.52 21.53 20.63
CA VAL A 479 -4.86 22.17 19.34
C VAL A 479 -5.92 23.25 19.52
N TRP A 480 -6.73 23.18 20.58
CA TRP A 480 -7.70 24.22 20.93
C TRP A 480 -7.08 25.60 21.16
N GLU A 481 -5.80 25.68 21.57
CA GLU A 481 -5.11 26.97 21.73
C GLU A 481 -4.93 27.69 20.39
N GLN A 482 -4.74 26.94 19.31
CA GLN A 482 -4.60 27.47 17.95
C GLN A 482 -5.95 27.62 17.25
N LEU A 483 -6.89 26.73 17.56
CA LEU A 483 -8.23 26.67 16.96
C LEU A 483 -9.31 26.67 18.07
N PRO A 484 -9.55 27.81 18.74
CA PRO A 484 -10.49 27.88 19.86
C PRO A 484 -11.96 27.80 19.44
N ASP A 485 -12.26 28.11 18.17
CA ASP A 485 -13.61 28.00 17.62
C ASP A 485 -13.95 26.53 17.30
N LYS A 486 -15.03 26.03 17.93
CA LYS A 486 -15.47 24.63 17.83
C LYS A 486 -15.77 24.18 16.40
N ILE A 487 -16.41 25.04 15.61
CA ILE A 487 -16.79 24.70 14.23
C ILE A 487 -15.52 24.59 13.39
N ARG A 488 -14.66 25.61 13.41
CA ARG A 488 -13.38 25.59 12.70
C ARG A 488 -12.49 24.42 13.11
N PHE A 489 -12.47 24.09 14.40
CA PHE A 489 -11.72 22.93 14.90
C PHE A 489 -12.19 21.63 14.23
N LEU A 490 -13.50 21.38 14.18
CA LEU A 490 -14.07 20.18 13.58
C LEU A 490 -14.00 20.18 12.04
N GLU A 491 -14.10 21.34 11.39
CA GLU A 491 -13.89 21.48 9.95
C GLU A 491 -12.45 21.14 9.55
N ASN A 492 -11.46 21.69 10.26
CA ASN A 492 -10.05 21.37 10.04
C ASN A 492 -9.75 19.89 10.34
N LEU A 493 -10.39 19.34 11.36
CA LEU A 493 -10.28 17.92 11.67
C LEU A 493 -10.87 17.03 10.57
N SER A 494 -11.97 17.46 9.93
CA SER A 494 -12.58 16.78 8.78
C SER A 494 -11.68 16.82 7.56
N LEU A 495 -11.13 17.99 7.23
CA LEU A 495 -10.15 18.15 6.15
C LEU A 495 -8.92 17.28 6.37
N LYS A 496 -8.43 17.20 7.62
CA LYS A 496 -7.32 16.32 8.00
C LYS A 496 -7.63 14.84 7.80
N ALA A 497 -8.89 14.43 7.93
CA ALA A 497 -9.34 13.07 7.61
C ALA A 497 -9.47 12.82 6.10
N GLY A 498 -9.29 13.85 5.26
CA GLY A 498 -9.55 13.79 3.82
C GLY A 498 -11.03 13.87 3.46
N MET A 499 -11.86 14.45 4.33
CA MET A 499 -13.28 14.68 4.10
C MET A 499 -13.54 16.16 3.74
N GLU A 500 -14.74 16.44 3.21
CA GLU A 500 -15.25 17.81 3.09
C GLU A 500 -15.31 18.50 4.47
N PRO A 501 -15.24 19.85 4.55
CA PRO A 501 -15.26 20.59 5.81
C PRO A 501 -16.42 20.21 6.74
N ASP A 502 -17.59 19.90 6.18
CA ASP A 502 -18.80 19.53 6.91
C ASP A 502 -18.88 18.04 7.31
N GLY A 503 -17.88 17.23 6.96
CA GLY A 503 -17.88 15.78 7.18
C GLY A 503 -18.06 15.35 8.65
N TRP A 504 -17.63 16.19 9.60
CA TRP A 504 -17.82 15.95 11.03
C TRP A 504 -19.29 15.83 11.46
N LYS A 505 -20.23 16.45 10.72
CA LYS A 505 -21.66 16.49 11.06
C LYS A 505 -22.33 15.10 11.04
N THR A 506 -21.75 14.16 10.29
CA THR A 506 -22.26 12.80 10.10
C THR A 506 -21.26 11.74 10.57
N SER A 507 -20.15 12.14 11.18
CA SER A 507 -19.07 11.24 11.58
C SER A 507 -19.34 10.60 12.94
N ALA A 508 -18.88 9.37 13.15
CA ALA A 508 -18.77 8.83 14.51
C ALA A 508 -17.68 9.62 15.26
N VAL A 509 -18.00 10.09 16.48
CA VAL A 509 -17.07 10.89 17.29
C VAL A 509 -16.69 10.12 18.55
N LYS A 510 -15.40 10.09 18.86
CA LYS A 510 -14.90 9.71 20.19
C LYS A 510 -14.20 10.89 20.83
N ARG A 511 -14.28 11.00 22.15
CA ARG A 511 -13.52 11.97 22.94
C ARG A 511 -12.54 11.29 23.88
N TYR A 512 -11.42 11.93 24.15
CA TYR A 512 -10.45 11.53 25.17
C TYR A 512 -9.86 12.78 25.84
N ARG A 513 -9.15 12.60 26.95
CA ARG A 513 -8.39 13.67 27.61
C ARG A 513 -6.91 13.30 27.64
N ALA A 514 -6.06 14.29 27.86
CA ALA A 514 -4.63 14.09 27.98
C ALA A 514 -4.10 14.67 29.30
N ILE A 515 -3.29 13.89 30.00
CA ILE A 515 -2.49 14.33 31.15
C ILE A 515 -1.12 14.71 30.59
N HIS A 516 -0.78 15.99 30.68
CA HIS A 516 0.43 16.57 30.11
C HIS A 516 1.51 16.76 31.17
N PHE A 517 2.74 16.39 30.85
CA PHE A 517 3.91 16.64 31.68
C PHE A 517 5.19 16.63 30.84
N GLN A 518 6.17 17.45 31.22
CA GLN A 518 7.40 17.66 30.47
C GLN A 518 8.62 17.69 31.40
N GLU A 519 9.81 17.54 30.82
CA GLU A 519 11.06 17.75 31.55
C GLU A 519 11.22 19.23 31.97
N HIS A 520 11.94 19.43 33.08
CA HIS A 520 12.29 20.73 33.63
C HIS A 520 13.71 21.14 33.25
#